data_AF-A0A7J4GGE2-F1
#
_entry.id   AF-A0A7J4GGE2-F1
#
_cell.length_a   1.000
_cell.length_b   1.000
_cell.length_c   1.000
_cell.angle_alpha   90.00
_cell.angle_beta   90.00
_cell.angle_gamma   90.00
#
_symmetry.space_group_name_H-M   'P 1'
#
loop_
_entity.id
_entity.type
_entity.pdbx_description
1 polymer ?
#
loop_
_entity_poly.entity_id
_entity_poly.type
_entity_poly.pdbx_seq_one_letter_code
_entity_poly.pdbx_strand_id
1 'polypeptide(L)'
;MEATRDENWLRGEARWYPRLESTESNLAGEVGPPETWDMAAADIDTRGWARQRLAPLGPRILVPLAMAPLFLVMTAIPLAFPGRTADDQSVAMVLFIFCWILTLVPFSRLSDGLSNRARQGSLDAYPLALIPFTAGLVFFAAHIGIDTRLGWLSYAFFWYAWLQTTRNITDSVSHSTARWLLPINAEDLARDIFADGWTRSHISFRNGPLATWDSPLPDYAADLIGVSRDDDRFVAFTLKHRGGTLHDPFSESLTTDPRFAALFANPPLTISGEAWPARYRVSSEEE
;
A
#
# COMPACT_ATOMS: atom_id res chain seq x y z
N MET A 1 0.18 -2.71 8.88
CA MET A 1 0.33 -3.44 10.17
C MET A 1 1.10 -2.52 11.08
N GLU A 2 0.49 -2.14 12.19
CA GLU A 2 1.02 -1.12 13.12
C GLU A 2 2.01 -1.75 14.10
N ALA A 3 2.80 -0.92 14.79
CA ALA A 3 3.68 -1.42 15.84
C ALA A 3 2.85 -1.92 17.04
N THR A 4 3.37 -2.96 17.69
CA THR A 4 2.65 -3.63 18.77
C THR A 4 2.66 -2.80 20.05
N ARG A 5 3.81 -2.22 20.39
CA ARG A 5 4.03 -1.43 21.61
C ARG A 5 3.71 0.05 21.38
N ASP A 6 3.15 0.70 22.39
CA ASP A 6 2.77 2.11 22.33
C ASP A 6 3.97 3.04 22.13
N GLU A 7 5.10 2.76 22.79
CA GLU A 7 6.37 3.49 22.63
C GLU A 7 6.87 3.51 21.17
N ASN A 8 6.53 2.48 20.41
CA ASN A 8 6.93 2.28 19.02
C ASN A 8 5.81 2.63 18.04
N TRP A 9 4.65 3.08 18.52
CA TRP A 9 3.45 3.20 17.69
C TRP A 9 3.62 4.21 16.55
N LEU A 10 4.33 5.31 16.82
CA LEU A 10 4.67 6.33 15.82
C LEU A 10 5.93 6.00 15.03
N ARG A 11 7.02 5.60 15.71
CA ARG A 11 8.33 5.39 15.08
C ARG A 11 8.47 4.05 14.35
N GLY A 12 7.58 3.09 14.61
CA GLY A 12 7.70 1.73 14.12
C GLY A 12 8.64 0.88 14.98
N GLU A 13 8.72 -0.42 14.70
CA GLU A 13 9.54 -1.34 15.47
C GLU A 13 10.96 -1.44 14.89
N ALA A 14 11.99 -1.44 15.75
CA ALA A 14 13.40 -1.52 15.32
C ALA A 14 13.69 -2.71 14.38
N ARG A 15 13.02 -3.85 14.58
CA ARG A 15 13.16 -5.05 13.72
C ARG A 15 12.75 -4.82 12.26
N TRP A 16 11.96 -3.77 11.96
CA TRP A 16 11.62 -3.41 10.58
C TRP A 16 12.79 -2.76 9.86
N TYR A 17 13.76 -2.22 10.61
CA TYR A 17 14.88 -1.45 10.12
C TYR A 17 16.21 -1.96 10.71
N PRO A 18 16.61 -3.21 10.45
CA PRO A 18 17.74 -3.87 11.11
C PRO A 18 19.12 -3.24 10.84
N ARG A 19 19.19 -2.21 9.99
CA ARG A 19 20.42 -1.49 9.63
C ARG A 19 20.52 -0.09 10.24
N LEU A 20 19.51 0.37 10.97
CA LEU A 20 19.53 1.64 11.68
C LEU A 20 19.86 1.39 13.15
N GLU A 21 20.92 2.01 13.65
CA GLU A 21 21.39 1.86 15.05
C GLU A 21 20.49 2.62 16.05
N SER A 22 19.70 3.57 15.59
CA SER A 22 18.59 4.19 16.32
C SER A 22 17.54 4.65 15.31
N THR A 23 16.27 4.77 15.73
CA THR A 23 15.20 5.26 14.86
C THR A 23 15.39 6.75 14.64
N GLU A 24 16.18 7.11 13.62
CA GLU A 24 16.35 8.49 13.15
C GLU A 24 14.99 9.21 13.07
N SER A 25 15.02 10.53 13.31
CA SER A 25 13.81 11.36 13.26
C SER A 25 13.09 11.21 11.91
N ASN A 26 13.83 11.08 10.81
CA ASN A 26 13.33 10.73 9.47
C ASN A 26 14.13 9.58 8.86
N LEU A 27 13.47 8.64 8.20
CA LEU A 27 14.14 7.64 7.38
C LEU A 27 14.48 8.22 6.00
N ALA A 28 15.43 7.61 5.28
CA ALA A 28 15.79 8.03 3.93
C ALA A 28 14.56 8.13 3.00
N GLY A 29 14.42 9.28 2.34
CA GLY A 29 13.28 9.59 1.44
C GLY A 29 12.01 10.09 2.14
N GLU A 30 11.97 10.09 3.49
CA GLU A 30 10.93 10.76 4.26
C GLU A 30 11.23 12.27 4.36
N VAL A 31 10.22 13.10 4.14
CA VAL A 31 10.32 14.56 4.29
C VAL A 31 9.28 15.06 5.28
N GLY A 32 9.53 16.20 5.93
CA GLY A 32 8.50 16.86 6.74
C GLY A 32 7.40 17.47 5.87
N PRO A 33 6.18 17.64 6.39
CA PRO A 33 5.18 18.46 5.73
C PRO A 33 5.61 19.93 5.69
N PRO A 34 4.96 20.76 4.85
CA PRO A 34 5.19 22.20 4.82
C PRO A 34 4.92 22.89 6.16
N GLU A 35 5.45 24.09 6.35
CA GLU A 35 5.28 24.90 7.58
C GLU A 35 3.81 25.25 7.90
N THR A 36 2.90 25.10 6.95
CA THR A 36 1.45 25.28 7.14
C THR A 36 0.82 24.19 8.02
N TRP A 37 1.53 23.08 8.26
CA TRP A 37 1.08 21.99 9.11
C TRP A 37 1.56 22.20 10.55
N ASP A 38 0.61 22.25 11.49
CA ASP A 38 0.93 22.17 12.92
C ASP A 38 1.49 20.77 13.22
N MET A 39 2.77 20.71 13.60
CA MET A 39 3.50 19.48 13.86
C MET A 39 3.68 19.25 15.35
N ALA A 40 3.40 18.03 15.81
CA ALA A 40 3.72 17.65 17.18
C ALA A 40 5.24 17.45 17.33
N ALA A 41 5.85 18.14 18.29
CA ALA A 41 7.22 17.87 18.71
C ALA A 41 7.27 16.56 19.49
N ALA A 42 8.34 15.78 19.29
CA ALA A 42 8.47 14.43 19.85
C ALA A 42 8.62 14.40 21.38
N ASP A 43 8.92 15.53 22.02
CA ASP A 43 9.45 15.65 23.38
C ASP A 43 8.57 16.47 24.35
N ILE A 44 7.57 17.20 23.85
CA ILE A 44 6.73 18.12 24.65
C ILE A 44 5.25 17.76 24.49
N ASP A 45 4.40 18.18 25.44
CA ASP A 45 2.93 18.15 25.41
C ASP A 45 2.35 18.99 24.25
N THR A 46 2.71 18.61 23.04
CA THR A 46 2.40 19.34 21.81
C THR A 46 1.16 18.78 21.16
N ARG A 47 0.46 19.69 20.48
CA ARG A 47 -0.67 19.40 19.60
C ARG A 47 -0.16 19.34 18.17
N GLY A 48 -0.98 18.82 17.27
CA GLY A 48 -0.67 18.76 15.84
C GLY A 48 -0.44 17.36 15.32
N TRP A 49 -0.08 17.30 14.05
CA TRP A 49 0.07 16.07 13.29
C TRP A 49 1.37 15.35 13.66
N ALA A 50 1.30 14.02 13.73
CA ALA A 50 2.49 13.18 13.83
C ALA A 50 2.46 12.06 12.80
N ARG A 51 3.64 11.74 12.25
CA ARG A 51 3.82 10.58 11.37
C ARG A 51 3.71 9.30 12.20
N GLN A 52 2.89 8.37 11.71
CA GLN A 52 2.87 6.99 12.16
C GLN A 52 3.45 6.08 11.07
N ARG A 53 4.64 5.54 11.32
CA ARG A 53 5.29 4.56 10.43
C ARG A 53 4.59 3.22 10.51
N LEU A 54 4.34 2.63 9.35
CA LEU A 54 3.75 1.30 9.20
C LEU A 54 4.83 0.30 8.77
N ALA A 55 4.61 -0.98 9.06
CA ALA A 55 5.55 -2.02 8.68
C ALA A 55 5.81 -2.05 7.16
N PRO A 56 7.09 -2.11 6.73
CA PRO A 56 7.42 -2.14 5.31
C PRO A 56 6.80 -3.35 4.60
N LEU A 57 6.34 -3.13 3.38
CA LEU A 57 5.55 -4.11 2.63
C LEU A 57 6.43 -5.14 1.90
N GLY A 58 7.55 -4.68 1.32
CA GLY A 58 8.45 -5.49 0.50
C GLY A 58 8.85 -6.84 1.09
N PRO A 59 9.33 -6.92 2.35
CA PRO A 59 9.76 -8.18 2.96
C PRO A 59 8.68 -9.27 2.98
N ARG A 60 7.40 -8.90 3.00
CA ARG A 60 6.26 -9.83 3.09
C ARG A 60 5.96 -10.56 1.79
N ILE A 61 6.40 -10.01 0.67
CA ILE A 61 6.12 -10.54 -0.67
C ILE A 61 7.36 -11.03 -1.41
N LEU A 62 8.56 -10.69 -0.92
CA LEU A 62 9.82 -10.97 -1.61
C LEU A 62 10.01 -12.46 -1.90
N VAL A 63 9.90 -13.31 -0.88
CA VAL A 63 10.09 -14.77 -1.02
C VAL A 63 9.11 -15.39 -2.01
N PRO A 64 7.77 -15.24 -1.86
CA PRO A 64 6.85 -15.86 -2.80
C PRO A 64 7.00 -15.29 -4.22
N LEU A 65 7.22 -13.98 -4.37
CA LEU A 65 7.41 -13.36 -5.69
C LEU A 65 8.69 -13.87 -6.39
N ALA A 66 9.78 -14.09 -5.64
CA ALA A 66 11.03 -14.65 -6.16
C ALA A 66 10.91 -16.12 -6.58
N MET A 67 9.98 -16.87 -5.96
CA MET A 67 9.73 -18.28 -6.29
C MET A 67 8.75 -18.47 -7.46
N ALA A 68 7.84 -17.53 -7.69
CA ALA A 68 6.88 -17.58 -8.80
C ALA A 68 7.49 -17.93 -10.19
N PRO A 69 8.60 -17.31 -10.65
CA PRO A 69 9.13 -17.59 -11.99
C PRO A 69 9.66 -19.02 -12.13
N LEU A 70 10.12 -19.65 -11.04
CA LEU A 70 10.53 -21.06 -11.05
C LEU A 70 9.36 -21.95 -11.49
N PHE A 71 8.16 -21.73 -10.93
CA PHE A 71 6.97 -22.48 -11.30
C PHE A 71 6.53 -22.22 -12.75
N LEU A 72 6.72 -21.00 -13.23
CA LEU A 72 6.46 -20.69 -14.63
C LEU A 72 7.43 -21.43 -15.56
N VAL A 73 8.73 -21.47 -15.23
CA VAL A 73 9.72 -22.29 -15.97
C VAL A 73 9.33 -23.77 -15.96
N MET A 74 9.00 -24.31 -14.79
CA MET A 74 8.68 -25.73 -14.63
C MET A 74 7.42 -26.14 -15.41
N THR A 75 6.50 -25.21 -15.66
CA THR A 75 5.29 -25.44 -16.48
C THR A 75 5.64 -25.98 -17.88
N ALA A 76 6.77 -25.57 -18.46
CA ALA A 76 7.17 -26.01 -19.80
C ALA A 76 7.70 -27.46 -19.85
N ILE A 77 8.16 -28.03 -18.73
CA ILE A 77 8.86 -29.33 -18.71
C ILE A 77 7.94 -30.49 -19.10
N PRO A 78 6.76 -30.69 -18.47
CA PRO A 78 5.86 -31.78 -18.86
C PRO A 78 5.36 -31.64 -20.31
N LEU A 79 5.24 -30.41 -20.80
CA LEU A 79 4.77 -30.11 -22.16
C LEU A 79 5.83 -30.36 -23.23
N ALA A 80 7.11 -30.11 -22.92
CA ALA A 80 8.23 -30.35 -23.83
C ALA A 80 8.67 -31.82 -23.86
N PHE A 81 8.48 -32.56 -22.75
CA PHE A 81 8.89 -33.95 -22.59
C PHE A 81 7.72 -34.83 -22.12
N PRO A 82 6.73 -35.09 -23.00
CA PRO A 82 5.51 -35.82 -22.62
C PRO A 82 5.79 -37.28 -22.24
N GLY A 83 4.87 -37.87 -21.46
CA GLY A 83 4.91 -39.25 -21.00
C GLY A 83 5.79 -39.49 -19.76
N ARG A 84 6.17 -38.42 -19.05
CA ARG A 84 7.06 -38.49 -17.87
C ARG A 84 6.35 -38.24 -16.54
N THR A 85 5.09 -37.79 -16.59
CA THR A 85 4.22 -37.67 -15.41
C THR A 85 2.94 -38.48 -15.61
N ALA A 86 2.12 -38.61 -14.56
CA ALA A 86 0.84 -39.30 -14.64
C ALA A 86 -0.16 -38.59 -15.58
N ASP A 87 -0.09 -37.26 -15.65
CA ASP A 87 -0.84 -36.40 -16.56
C ASP A 87 -0.07 -35.07 -16.75
N ASP A 88 0.63 -34.96 -17.88
CA ASP A 88 1.51 -33.82 -18.16
C ASP A 88 0.76 -32.49 -18.24
N GLN A 89 -0.50 -32.51 -18.70
CA GLN A 89 -1.32 -31.30 -18.82
C GLN A 89 -1.75 -30.81 -17.44
N SER A 90 -2.24 -31.72 -16.59
CA SER A 90 -2.64 -31.38 -15.22
C SER A 90 -1.45 -30.88 -14.40
N VAL A 91 -0.28 -31.53 -14.52
CA VAL A 91 0.94 -31.08 -13.82
C VAL A 91 1.36 -29.69 -14.28
N ALA A 92 1.39 -29.43 -15.59
CA ALA A 92 1.73 -28.10 -16.12
C ALA A 92 0.72 -27.03 -15.65
N MET A 93 -0.58 -27.33 -15.67
CA MET A 93 -1.62 -26.41 -15.20
C MET A 93 -1.46 -26.07 -13.71
N VAL A 94 -1.18 -27.06 -12.87
CA VAL A 94 -0.95 -26.83 -11.44
C VAL A 94 0.25 -25.93 -11.21
N LEU A 95 1.38 -26.20 -11.88
CA LEU A 95 2.59 -25.36 -11.79
C LEU A 95 2.31 -23.91 -12.24
N PHE A 96 1.59 -23.74 -13.35
CA PHE A 96 1.17 -22.43 -13.83
C PHE A 96 0.32 -21.69 -12.80
N ILE A 97 -0.68 -22.35 -12.21
CA ILE A 97 -1.54 -21.77 -11.17
C ILE A 97 -0.70 -21.37 -9.94
N PHE A 98 0.24 -22.21 -9.51
CA PHE A 98 1.13 -21.90 -8.38
C PHE A 98 1.96 -20.64 -8.62
N CYS A 99 2.49 -20.42 -9.83
CA CYS A 99 3.17 -19.18 -10.19
C CYS A 99 2.29 -17.95 -9.90
N TRP A 100 1.04 -17.96 -10.38
CA TRP A 100 0.13 -16.82 -10.23
C TRP A 100 -0.39 -16.66 -8.80
N ILE A 101 -0.61 -17.75 -8.06
CA ILE A 101 -0.94 -17.70 -6.63
C ILE A 101 0.20 -17.02 -5.86
N LEU A 102 1.44 -17.44 -6.07
CA LEU A 102 2.61 -16.85 -5.40
C LEU A 102 2.85 -15.39 -5.79
N THR A 103 2.43 -14.99 -7.00
CA THR A 103 2.54 -13.61 -7.47
C THR A 103 1.47 -12.71 -6.86
N LEU A 104 0.19 -13.12 -6.90
CA LEU A 104 -0.94 -12.23 -6.60
C LEU A 104 -1.46 -12.32 -5.17
N VAL A 105 -1.49 -13.52 -4.57
CA VAL A 105 -2.09 -13.70 -3.24
C VAL A 105 -1.33 -12.94 -2.14
N PRO A 106 0.01 -13.01 -2.06
CA PRO A 106 0.76 -12.25 -1.07
C PRO A 106 0.51 -10.74 -1.19
N PHE A 107 0.46 -10.22 -2.42
CA PHE A 107 0.17 -8.81 -2.69
C PHE A 107 -1.24 -8.42 -2.23
N SER A 108 -2.26 -9.23 -2.53
CA SER A 108 -3.65 -8.94 -2.13
C SER A 108 -3.83 -8.81 -0.61
N ARG A 109 -2.96 -9.46 0.18
CA ARG A 109 -2.96 -9.41 1.66
C ARG A 109 -2.27 -8.17 2.23
N LEU A 110 -1.69 -7.31 1.40
CA LEU A 110 -1.11 -6.03 1.82
C LEU A 110 -2.16 -4.93 2.01
N SER A 111 -3.37 -5.14 1.48
CA SER A 111 -4.49 -4.19 1.61
C SER A 111 -4.89 -3.97 3.07
N ASP A 112 -5.30 -2.74 3.40
CA ASP A 112 -5.85 -2.37 4.71
C ASP A 112 -7.31 -2.85 4.91
N GLY A 113 -7.91 -3.46 3.89
CA GLY A 113 -9.29 -3.98 3.93
C GLY A 113 -10.37 -2.92 3.75
N LEU A 114 -10.01 -1.64 3.64
CA LEU A 114 -10.94 -0.56 3.33
C LEU A 114 -11.13 -0.43 1.82
N SER A 115 -12.24 0.18 1.39
CA SER A 115 -12.49 0.47 -0.02
C SER A 115 -11.32 1.25 -0.62
N ASN A 116 -10.88 0.85 -1.82
CA ASN A 116 -9.81 1.55 -2.53
C ASN A 116 -10.38 2.42 -3.65
N ARG A 117 -10.55 3.72 -3.37
CA ARG A 117 -11.06 4.69 -4.36
C ARG A 117 -10.07 5.02 -5.46
N ALA A 118 -8.79 4.67 -5.30
CA ALA A 118 -7.77 4.85 -6.34
C ALA A 118 -7.95 3.86 -7.51
N ARG A 119 -8.78 2.83 -7.35
CA ARG A 119 -9.08 1.87 -8.42
C ARG A 119 -9.92 2.51 -9.51
N GLN A 120 -9.55 2.22 -10.75
CA GLN A 120 -10.19 2.77 -11.96
C GLN A 120 -11.43 1.95 -12.37
N GLY A 121 -12.36 1.74 -11.44
CA GLY A 121 -13.59 0.98 -11.66
C GLY A 121 -13.52 -0.49 -11.19
N SER A 122 -14.62 -1.21 -11.39
CA SER A 122 -14.81 -2.57 -10.86
C SER A 122 -13.95 -3.64 -11.53
N LEU A 123 -13.48 -3.39 -12.76
CA LEU A 123 -12.63 -4.30 -13.53
C LEU A 123 -11.14 -4.00 -13.40
N ASP A 124 -10.76 -3.13 -12.47
CA ASP A 124 -9.37 -2.82 -12.21
C ASP A 124 -8.64 -4.05 -11.63
N ALA A 125 -7.88 -4.72 -12.49
CA ALA A 125 -7.15 -5.94 -12.17
C ALA A 125 -5.74 -5.68 -11.60
N TYR A 126 -5.39 -4.42 -11.28
CA TYR A 126 -4.08 -4.10 -10.70
C TYR A 126 -3.77 -5.02 -9.50
N PRO A 127 -2.57 -5.64 -9.43
CA PRO A 127 -1.36 -5.35 -10.22
C PRO A 127 -1.21 -6.18 -11.50
N LEU A 128 -2.18 -7.05 -11.82
CA LEU A 128 -2.09 -7.94 -12.98
C LEU A 128 -1.98 -7.11 -14.26
N ALA A 129 -0.95 -7.42 -15.06
CA ALA A 129 -0.81 -6.91 -16.41
C ALA A 129 -1.86 -7.58 -17.31
N LEU A 130 -3.09 -7.07 -17.27
CA LEU A 130 -4.26 -7.72 -17.83
C LEU A 130 -4.14 -7.96 -19.34
N ILE A 131 -3.65 -6.98 -20.11
CA ILE A 131 -3.53 -7.07 -21.57
C ILE A 131 -2.62 -8.23 -22.01
N PRO A 132 -1.35 -8.33 -21.58
CA PRO A 132 -0.52 -9.47 -21.98
C PRO A 132 -1.02 -10.79 -21.37
N PHE A 133 -1.64 -10.77 -20.19
CA PHE A 133 -2.22 -11.97 -19.59
C PHE A 133 -3.38 -12.53 -20.43
N THR A 134 -4.30 -11.67 -20.88
CA THR A 134 -5.42 -12.07 -21.73
C THR A 134 -4.96 -12.48 -23.12
N ALA A 135 -3.93 -11.83 -23.68
CA ALA A 135 -3.29 -12.28 -24.91
C ALA A 135 -2.76 -13.71 -24.77
N GLY A 136 -2.10 -14.04 -23.66
CA GLY A 136 -1.68 -15.41 -23.34
C GLY A 136 -2.84 -16.41 -23.37
N LEU A 137 -3.97 -16.08 -22.72
CA LEU A 137 -5.17 -16.93 -22.73
C LEU A 137 -5.74 -17.14 -24.14
N VAL A 138 -5.78 -16.09 -24.98
CA VAL A 138 -6.27 -16.18 -26.37
C VAL A 138 -5.38 -17.11 -27.19
N PHE A 139 -4.06 -16.97 -27.11
CA PHE A 139 -3.13 -17.85 -27.81
C PHE A 139 -3.16 -19.28 -27.28
N PHE A 140 -3.43 -19.48 -25.98
CA PHE A 140 -3.62 -20.80 -25.41
C PHE A 140 -4.87 -21.49 -25.96
N ALA A 141 -6.00 -20.78 -26.07
CA ALA A 141 -7.21 -21.33 -26.69
C ALA A 141 -6.97 -21.68 -28.18
N ALA A 142 -6.26 -20.81 -28.91
CA ALA A 142 -5.89 -21.06 -30.29
C ALA A 142 -4.92 -22.25 -30.45
N HIS A 143 -4.06 -22.51 -29.46
CA HIS A 143 -3.19 -23.68 -29.42
C HIS A 143 -3.97 -25.01 -29.44
N ILE A 144 -5.11 -25.06 -28.76
CA ILE A 144 -5.97 -26.26 -28.70
C ILE A 144 -6.74 -26.45 -30.01
N GLY A 145 -7.28 -25.37 -30.56
CA GLY A 145 -8.21 -25.44 -31.70
C GLY A 145 -7.60 -25.31 -33.10
N ILE A 146 -6.37 -24.75 -33.21
CA ILE A 146 -5.80 -24.33 -34.50
C ILE A 146 -4.42 -24.96 -34.74
N ASP A 147 -3.41 -24.59 -33.94
CA ASP A 147 -2.03 -25.05 -34.11
C ASP A 147 -1.29 -25.12 -32.77
N THR A 148 -0.76 -26.31 -32.47
CA THR A 148 0.06 -26.60 -31.29
C THR A 148 1.21 -25.59 -31.05
N ARG A 149 1.80 -25.02 -32.11
CA ARG A 149 2.91 -24.05 -32.01
C ARG A 149 2.52 -22.76 -31.30
N LEU A 150 1.24 -22.39 -31.34
CA LEU A 150 0.73 -21.20 -30.64
C LEU A 150 0.86 -21.31 -29.12
N GLY A 151 1.07 -22.52 -28.58
CA GLY A 151 1.31 -22.73 -27.16
C GLY A 151 2.58 -22.03 -26.66
N TRP A 152 3.63 -22.00 -27.50
CA TRP A 152 4.86 -21.27 -27.19
C TRP A 152 4.67 -19.76 -27.20
N LEU A 153 3.83 -19.25 -28.09
CA LEU A 153 3.49 -17.83 -28.14
C LEU A 153 2.67 -17.42 -26.91
N SER A 154 1.68 -18.24 -26.53
CA SER A 154 0.97 -18.10 -25.26
C SER A 154 1.92 -18.05 -24.05
N TYR A 155 2.86 -18.99 -23.99
CA TYR A 155 3.85 -19.06 -22.92
C TYR A 155 4.72 -17.79 -22.85
N ALA A 156 5.15 -17.25 -24.00
CA ALA A 156 5.88 -15.98 -24.06
C ALA A 156 5.05 -14.79 -23.54
N PHE A 157 3.75 -14.72 -23.87
CA PHE A 157 2.84 -13.71 -23.33
C PHE A 157 2.67 -13.84 -21.81
N PHE A 158 2.58 -15.05 -21.25
CA PHE A 158 2.52 -15.24 -19.81
C PHE A 158 3.80 -14.80 -19.10
N TRP A 159 4.97 -15.05 -19.68
CA TRP A 159 6.23 -14.51 -19.17
C TRP A 159 6.24 -12.98 -19.15
N TYR A 160 5.82 -12.37 -20.25
CA TYR A 160 5.75 -10.92 -20.34
C TYR A 160 4.73 -10.32 -19.36
N ALA A 161 3.57 -10.98 -19.21
CA ALA A 161 2.57 -10.60 -18.21
C ALA A 161 3.10 -10.71 -16.79
N TRP A 162 3.82 -11.79 -16.47
CA TRP A 162 4.44 -11.97 -15.16
C TRP A 162 5.49 -10.89 -14.87
N LEU A 163 6.33 -10.55 -15.85
CA LEU A 163 7.33 -9.48 -15.71
C LEU A 163 6.68 -8.12 -15.44
N GLN A 164 5.65 -7.73 -16.20
CA GLN A 164 4.95 -6.46 -15.96
C GLN A 164 4.19 -6.46 -14.64
N THR A 165 3.55 -7.59 -14.27
CA THR A 165 2.87 -7.71 -12.98
C THR A 165 3.85 -7.56 -11.83
N THR A 166 5.04 -8.14 -11.94
CA THR A 166 6.12 -8.02 -10.94
C THR A 166 6.62 -6.58 -10.82
N ARG A 167 6.77 -5.87 -11.95
CA ARG A 167 7.12 -4.43 -11.94
C ARG A 167 6.05 -3.61 -11.22
N ASN A 168 4.78 -3.79 -11.59
CA ASN A 168 3.65 -3.13 -10.92
C ASN A 168 3.68 -3.37 -9.41
N ILE A 169 3.82 -4.64 -8.99
CA ILE A 169 3.92 -4.99 -7.57
C ILE A 169 5.09 -4.25 -6.90
N THR A 170 6.28 -4.29 -7.51
CA THR A 170 7.49 -3.67 -6.97
C THR A 170 7.35 -2.16 -6.82
N ASP A 171 6.81 -1.50 -7.84
CA ASP A 171 6.52 -0.06 -7.83
C ASP A 171 5.54 0.29 -6.69
N SER A 172 4.55 -0.56 -6.44
CA SER A 172 3.58 -0.36 -5.35
C SER A 172 4.12 -0.64 -3.94
N VAL A 173 5.25 -1.32 -3.78
CA VAL A 173 5.79 -1.69 -2.44
C VAL A 173 7.14 -1.06 -2.12
N SER A 174 7.72 -0.32 -3.06
CA SER A 174 9.02 0.36 -2.91
C SER A 174 8.92 1.65 -2.10
N HIS A 175 7.71 2.22 -1.98
CA HIS A 175 7.47 3.43 -1.20
C HIS A 175 7.48 3.15 0.30
N SER A 176 7.91 4.16 1.07
CA SER A 176 7.71 4.17 2.52
C SER A 176 6.22 4.13 2.83
N THR A 177 5.87 3.47 3.94
CA THR A 177 4.48 3.32 4.37
C THR A 177 4.27 4.04 5.68
N ALA A 178 3.49 5.12 5.65
CA ALA A 178 3.09 5.84 6.83
C ALA A 178 1.68 6.40 6.67
N ARG A 179 1.10 6.81 7.79
CA ARG A 179 -0.08 7.68 7.82
C ARG A 179 0.17 8.78 8.83
N TRP A 180 -0.57 9.87 8.73
CA TRP A 180 -0.40 11.02 9.60
C TRP A 180 -1.58 11.11 10.54
N LEU A 181 -1.31 11.19 11.84
CA LEU A 181 -2.33 11.15 12.88
C LEU A 181 -2.49 12.52 13.51
N LEU A 182 -3.74 12.87 13.84
CA LEU A 182 -4.09 14.02 14.67
C LEU A 182 -4.99 13.53 15.81
N PRO A 183 -4.58 13.68 17.09
CA PRO A 183 -5.46 13.42 18.23
C PRO A 183 -6.64 14.39 18.21
N ILE A 184 -7.85 13.92 18.48
CA ILE A 184 -9.06 14.74 18.43
C ILE A 184 -10.06 14.39 19.53
N ASN A 185 -10.90 15.36 19.90
CA ASN A 185 -12.16 15.06 20.55
C ASN A 185 -13.19 14.64 19.48
N ALA A 186 -13.96 13.58 19.75
CA ALA A 186 -14.97 13.12 18.80
C ALA A 186 -16.07 14.16 18.51
N GLU A 187 -16.30 15.10 19.43
CA GLU A 187 -17.26 16.19 19.24
C GLU A 187 -16.78 17.22 18.21
N ASP A 188 -15.47 17.35 17.99
CA ASP A 188 -14.93 18.29 17.01
C ASP A 188 -15.37 17.93 15.59
N LEU A 189 -15.54 16.64 15.30
CA LEU A 189 -16.04 16.15 14.02
C LEU A 189 -17.46 16.63 13.71
N ALA A 190 -18.27 16.96 14.72
CA ALA A 190 -19.61 17.50 14.48
C ALA A 190 -19.56 18.89 13.82
N ARG A 191 -18.49 19.66 14.10
CA ARG A 191 -18.27 21.01 13.59
C ARG A 191 -17.79 20.99 12.13
N ASP A 192 -17.70 22.16 11.53
CA ASP A 192 -17.14 22.34 10.20
C ASP A 192 -15.62 22.57 10.31
N ILE A 193 -14.86 21.47 10.30
CA ILE A 193 -13.41 21.46 10.54
C ILE A 193 -12.58 20.96 9.35
N PHE A 194 -13.24 20.57 8.26
CA PHE A 194 -12.55 20.04 7.08
C PHE A 194 -12.10 21.19 6.19
N ALA A 195 -10.85 21.15 5.74
CA ALA A 195 -10.32 22.17 4.84
C ALA A 195 -10.93 22.04 3.43
N ASP A 196 -10.80 23.10 2.63
CA ASP A 196 -11.24 23.11 1.23
C ASP A 196 -10.64 21.92 0.45
N GLY A 197 -11.50 21.29 -0.37
CA GLY A 197 -11.14 20.11 -1.17
C GLY A 197 -11.38 18.75 -0.48
N TRP A 198 -11.80 18.76 0.78
CA TRP A 198 -12.21 17.56 1.52
C TRP A 198 -13.72 17.46 1.64
N THR A 199 -14.30 16.37 1.13
CA THR A 199 -15.72 16.06 1.33
C THR A 199 -15.91 15.13 2.53
N ARG A 200 -16.68 15.60 3.52
CA ARG A 200 -17.07 14.83 4.70
C ARG A 200 -18.01 13.68 4.33
N SER A 201 -17.70 12.49 4.81
CA SER A 201 -18.51 11.28 4.64
C SER A 201 -19.44 11.01 5.83
N HIS A 202 -19.04 11.38 7.06
CA HIS A 202 -19.78 11.08 8.28
C HIS A 202 -19.87 12.24 9.26
N ILE A 203 -20.99 12.32 10.00
CA ILE A 203 -21.24 13.41 10.93
C ILE A 203 -20.56 13.20 12.30
N SER A 204 -20.46 11.95 12.75
CA SER A 204 -19.84 11.58 14.01
C SER A 204 -18.55 10.79 13.81
N PHE A 205 -17.70 10.81 14.84
CA PHE A 205 -16.51 9.96 14.89
C PHE A 205 -16.88 8.48 14.78
N ARG A 206 -16.10 7.76 13.99
CA ARG A 206 -16.13 6.30 13.90
C ARG A 206 -14.77 5.81 13.44
N ASN A 207 -14.47 4.54 13.69
CA ASN A 207 -13.34 3.89 13.04
C ASN A 207 -13.65 3.67 11.55
N GLY A 208 -12.71 4.01 10.67
CA GLY A 208 -12.87 3.94 9.21
C GLY A 208 -13.17 5.30 8.56
N PRO A 209 -13.72 5.35 7.33
CA PRO A 209 -13.79 6.57 6.54
C PRO A 209 -14.54 7.72 7.24
N LEU A 210 -13.95 8.92 7.24
CA LEU A 210 -14.49 10.17 7.76
C LEU A 210 -14.66 11.23 6.67
N ALA A 211 -13.67 11.39 5.80
CA ALA A 211 -13.71 12.31 4.66
C ALA A 211 -12.78 11.85 3.54
N THR A 212 -12.99 12.41 2.35
CA THR A 212 -12.28 12.05 1.12
C THR A 212 -11.82 13.29 0.39
N TRP A 213 -10.63 13.26 -0.19
CA TRP A 213 -10.18 14.29 -1.11
C TRP A 213 -10.93 14.20 -2.45
N ASP A 214 -11.37 15.34 -2.96
CA ASP A 214 -12.27 15.42 -4.12
C ASP A 214 -11.54 15.45 -5.45
N SER A 215 -10.32 16.00 -5.49
CA SER A 215 -9.58 16.13 -6.75
C SER A 215 -8.88 14.82 -7.14
N PRO A 216 -8.81 14.49 -8.44
CA PRO A 216 -8.18 13.26 -8.90
C PRO A 216 -6.67 13.28 -8.61
N LEU A 217 -6.15 12.15 -8.13
CA LEU A 217 -4.72 11.92 -7.91
C LEU A 217 -4.25 10.76 -8.79
N PRO A 218 -3.01 10.80 -9.30
CA PRO A 218 -2.51 9.82 -10.27
C PRO A 218 -2.24 8.45 -9.62
N ASP A 219 -3.15 7.49 -9.78
CA ASP A 219 -3.11 6.16 -9.13
C ASP A 219 -3.20 6.18 -7.59
N TYR A 220 -3.69 7.29 -7.01
CA TYR A 220 -3.87 7.42 -5.57
C TYR A 220 -5.26 7.92 -5.19
N ALA A 221 -5.61 7.69 -3.93
CA ALA A 221 -6.72 8.32 -3.23
C ALA A 221 -6.24 8.81 -1.88
N ALA A 222 -6.63 10.03 -1.51
CA ALA A 222 -6.39 10.61 -0.20
C ALA A 222 -7.67 10.54 0.62
N ASP A 223 -7.58 9.96 1.81
CA ASP A 223 -8.71 9.71 2.70
C ASP A 223 -8.35 10.11 4.14
N LEU A 224 -9.32 10.66 4.86
CA LEU A 224 -9.29 10.78 6.32
C LEU A 224 -10.08 9.62 6.92
N ILE A 225 -9.43 8.88 7.82
CA ILE A 225 -10.05 7.77 8.53
C ILE A 225 -9.97 7.99 10.03
N GLY A 226 -11.01 7.62 10.77
CA GLY A 226 -10.97 7.60 12.22
C GLY A 226 -10.25 6.35 12.69
N VAL A 227 -9.40 6.52 13.68
CA VAL A 227 -8.64 5.46 14.34
C VAL A 227 -8.81 5.64 15.84
N SER A 228 -9.13 4.55 16.54
CA SER A 228 -9.14 4.52 18.00
C SER A 228 -8.08 3.57 18.48
N ARG A 229 -7.35 3.95 19.54
CA ARG A 229 -6.43 3.06 20.25
C ARG A 229 -6.59 3.31 21.75
N ASP A 230 -7.05 2.27 22.44
CA ASP A 230 -7.58 2.34 23.80
C ASP A 230 -8.68 3.42 23.92
N ASP A 231 -8.50 4.39 24.82
CA ASP A 231 -9.43 5.50 25.05
C ASP A 231 -9.18 6.72 24.14
N ASP A 232 -8.10 6.71 23.34
CA ASP A 232 -7.73 7.83 22.48
C ASP A 232 -8.27 7.68 21.06
N ARG A 233 -8.60 8.83 20.47
CA ARG A 233 -9.20 8.95 19.15
C ARG A 233 -8.35 9.85 18.27
N PHE A 234 -8.16 9.41 17.03
CA PHE A 234 -7.32 10.08 16.06
C PHE A 234 -8.04 10.17 14.72
N VAL A 235 -7.80 11.26 14.00
CA VAL A 235 -8.00 11.29 12.55
C VAL A 235 -6.67 10.93 11.90
N ALA A 236 -6.69 9.97 10.98
CA ALA A 236 -5.55 9.60 10.18
C ALA A 236 -5.71 10.10 8.75
N PHE A 237 -4.77 10.92 8.30
CA PHE A 237 -4.57 11.23 6.90
C PHE A 237 -3.79 10.11 6.23
N THR A 238 -4.38 9.53 5.20
CA THR A 238 -3.86 8.37 4.48
C THR A 238 -3.80 8.64 2.99
N LEU A 239 -2.71 8.19 2.35
CA LEU A 239 -2.59 8.18 0.91
C LEU A 239 -2.52 6.72 0.44
N LYS A 240 -3.57 6.28 -0.25
CA LYS A 240 -3.74 4.90 -0.70
C LYS A 240 -3.45 4.78 -2.18
N HIS A 241 -2.51 3.91 -2.54
CA HIS A 241 -2.20 3.60 -3.92
C HIS A 241 -3.28 2.68 -4.53
N ARG A 242 -3.43 2.69 -5.86
CA ARG A 242 -4.30 1.79 -6.65
C ARG A 242 -4.11 0.31 -6.31
N GLY A 243 -2.91 -0.07 -5.88
CA GLY A 243 -2.58 -1.39 -5.34
C GLY A 243 -3.31 -1.79 -4.04
N GLY A 244 -3.86 -0.83 -3.30
CA GLY A 244 -4.47 -1.02 -1.97
C GLY A 244 -3.49 -0.83 -0.82
N THR A 245 -2.25 -0.48 -1.11
CA THR A 245 -1.19 -0.20 -0.15
C THR A 245 -1.24 1.26 0.32
N LEU A 246 -0.91 1.50 1.58
CA LEU A 246 -0.76 2.85 2.14
C LEU A 246 0.67 3.32 1.95
N HIS A 247 0.85 4.49 1.34
CA HIS A 247 2.15 5.13 1.17
C HIS A 247 2.23 6.35 2.08
N ASP A 248 3.44 6.69 2.54
CA ASP A 248 3.66 7.93 3.26
C ASP A 248 3.32 9.13 2.34
N PRO A 249 2.35 9.99 2.70
CA PRO A 249 2.04 11.18 1.91
C PRO A 249 3.24 12.11 1.74
N PHE A 250 4.15 12.16 2.73
CA PHE A 250 5.31 13.06 2.74
C PHE A 250 6.60 12.28 2.47
N SER A 251 6.70 11.75 1.25
CA SER A 251 7.94 11.23 0.66
C SER A 251 8.46 12.15 -0.43
N GLU A 252 9.79 12.19 -0.65
CA GLU A 252 10.41 13.02 -1.69
C GLU A 252 9.78 12.82 -3.08
N SER A 253 9.44 11.57 -3.43
CA SER A 253 8.83 11.23 -4.71
C SER A 253 7.43 11.83 -4.91
N LEU A 254 6.67 12.01 -3.84
CA LEU A 254 5.28 12.49 -3.89
C LEU A 254 5.19 14.00 -3.69
N THR A 255 5.99 14.56 -2.80
CA THR A 255 5.98 16.00 -2.51
C THR A 255 6.55 16.83 -3.66
N THR A 256 7.41 16.26 -4.50
CA THR A 256 7.95 16.91 -5.70
C THR A 256 7.03 16.81 -6.92
N ASP A 257 5.99 15.97 -6.88
CA ASP A 257 5.04 15.82 -7.99
C ASP A 257 3.98 16.93 -7.92
N PRO A 258 3.94 17.86 -8.91
CA PRO A 258 3.03 19.00 -8.88
C PRO A 258 1.56 18.62 -8.88
N ARG A 259 1.21 17.37 -9.27
CA ARG A 259 -0.16 16.86 -9.24
C ARG A 259 -0.68 16.67 -7.81
N PHE A 260 0.19 16.58 -6.81
CA PHE A 260 -0.17 16.49 -5.40
C PHE A 260 -0.05 17.81 -4.64
N ALA A 261 0.43 18.89 -5.29
CA ALA A 261 0.74 20.16 -4.62
C ALA A 261 -0.45 20.72 -3.84
N ALA A 262 -1.66 20.67 -4.41
CA ALA A 262 -2.88 21.16 -3.75
C ALA A 262 -3.25 20.34 -2.50
N LEU A 263 -3.01 19.02 -2.51
CA LEU A 263 -3.31 18.14 -1.37
C LEU A 263 -2.40 18.44 -0.18
N PHE A 264 -1.13 18.78 -0.43
CA PHE A 264 -0.13 18.97 0.62
C PHE A 264 0.00 20.42 1.10
N ALA A 265 -0.56 21.38 0.35
CA ALA A 265 -0.44 22.81 0.65
C ALA A 265 -0.94 23.19 2.05
N ASN A 266 -2.03 22.56 2.52
CA ASN A 266 -2.62 22.82 3.83
C ASN A 266 -2.99 21.50 4.52
N PRO A 267 -3.05 21.47 5.86
CA PRO A 267 -3.57 20.34 6.59
C PRO A 267 -5.04 20.07 6.21
N PRO A 268 -5.49 18.81 6.27
CA PRO A 268 -6.85 18.43 5.87
C PRO A 268 -7.91 18.90 6.87
N LEU A 269 -7.49 19.32 8.06
CA LEU A 269 -8.34 19.84 9.12
C LEU A 269 -7.85 21.23 9.54
N THR A 270 -8.78 22.12 9.89
CA THR A 270 -8.51 23.52 10.29
C THR A 270 -8.28 23.69 11.79
N ILE A 271 -8.22 22.58 12.53
CA ILE A 271 -7.98 22.54 13.98
C ILE A 271 -6.59 21.98 14.27
N SER A 272 -5.96 22.46 15.36
CA SER A 272 -4.66 21.93 15.82
C SER A 272 -4.76 20.59 16.55
N GLY A 273 -5.98 20.10 16.83
CA GLY A 273 -6.22 18.84 17.54
C GLY A 273 -5.99 18.93 19.06
N GLU A 274 -6.04 17.77 19.69
CA GLU A 274 -5.79 17.56 21.11
C GLU A 274 -4.29 17.30 21.38
N ALA A 275 -3.90 17.38 22.66
CA ALA A 275 -2.55 17.05 23.07
C ALA A 275 -2.26 15.56 22.89
N TRP A 276 -1.05 15.21 22.45
CA TRP A 276 -0.67 13.82 22.20
C TRP A 276 -0.64 12.98 23.48
N PRO A 277 -1.26 11.78 23.56
CA PRO A 277 -1.22 10.97 24.78
C PRO A 277 0.21 10.56 25.18
N ALA A 278 0.55 10.69 26.46
CA ALA A 278 1.92 10.51 26.96
C ALA A 278 2.54 9.14 26.63
N ARG A 279 1.71 8.07 26.56
CA ARG A 279 2.18 6.70 26.29
C ARG A 279 2.71 6.47 24.88
N TYR A 280 2.38 7.34 23.93
CA TYR A 280 2.87 7.27 22.55
C TYR A 280 4.09 8.16 22.31
N ARG A 281 4.53 8.90 23.34
CA ARG A 281 5.71 9.77 23.28
C ARG A 281 6.96 8.93 23.57
N VAL A 282 8.07 9.29 22.95
CA VAL A 282 9.37 8.67 23.24
C VAL A 282 10.04 9.49 24.33
N SER A 283 10.37 8.86 25.46
CA SER A 283 11.11 9.52 26.53
C SER A 283 12.52 9.86 26.06
N SER A 284 12.93 11.12 26.23
CA SER A 284 14.27 11.62 25.88
C SER A 284 15.41 11.07 26.77
N GLU A 285 15.13 10.17 27.72
CA GLU A 285 16.12 9.58 28.64
C GLU A 285 16.83 8.33 28.07
N GLU A 286 16.50 7.89 26.85
CA GLU A 286 17.13 6.72 26.19
C GLU A 286 17.82 7.06 24.84
N GLU A 287 18.31 8.29 24.66
CA GLU A 287 19.35 8.63 23.67
C GLU A 287 20.71 8.81 24.36
#